data_AF-A0A933BR85-F1
#
_entry.id   AF-A0A933BR85-F1
#
_cell.length_a   1.000
_cell.length_b   1.000
_cell.length_c   1.000
_cell.angle_alpha   90.00
_cell.angle_beta   90.00
_cell.angle_gamma   90.00
#
_symmetry.space_group_name_H-M   'P 1'
#
loop_
_entity.id
_entity.type
_entity.pdbx_description
1 polymer ?
#
loop_
_entity_poly.entity_id
_entity_poly.type
_entity_poly.pdbx_seq_one_letter_code
_entity_poly.pdbx_strand_id
1 'polypeptide(L)' 'MRSPSSSAPPEPASPDQDASCAPRTLSDIPVRLEYGPGDLGRFEPAEALGEPGHYPFTRGLKASGYRN' A
#
# COMPACT_ATOMS: atom_id res chain seq x y z
N MET A 1 -13.84 -0.18 -53.19
CA MET A 1 -14.67 -0.33 -51.99
C MET A 1 -13.74 -0.57 -50.82
N ARG A 2 -13.61 0.38 -49.88
CA ARG A 2 -12.70 0.30 -48.71
C ARG A 2 -13.52 -0.22 -47.53
N SER A 3 -13.11 -1.34 -46.95
CA SER A 3 -13.72 -1.91 -45.73
C SER A 3 -13.60 -0.91 -44.57
N PRO A 4 -14.62 -0.76 -43.70
CA PRO A 4 -14.46 -0.03 -42.46
C PRO A 4 -13.64 -0.88 -41.47
N SER A 5 -12.55 -0.30 -40.96
CA SER A 5 -11.74 -0.87 -39.90
C SER A 5 -12.59 -1.00 -38.65
N SER A 6 -12.78 -2.22 -38.16
CA SER A 6 -13.42 -2.51 -36.89
C SER A 6 -12.52 -1.98 -35.77
N SER A 7 -12.84 -0.81 -35.22
CA SER A 7 -12.24 -0.35 -33.97
C SER A 7 -12.76 -1.24 -32.85
N ALA A 8 -11.89 -2.09 -32.31
CA ALA A 8 -12.13 -2.71 -31.02
C ALA A 8 -12.41 -1.61 -29.96
N PRO A 9 -13.28 -1.85 -28.98
CA PRO A 9 -13.49 -0.92 -27.87
C PRO A 9 -12.16 -0.72 -27.11
N PRO A 10 -11.86 0.48 -26.58
CA PRO A 10 -10.69 0.66 -25.76
C PRO A 10 -10.77 -0.29 -24.56
N GLU A 11 -9.69 -1.04 -24.33
CA GLU A 11 -9.39 -1.73 -23.08
C GLU A 11 -9.76 -0.82 -21.90
N PRO A 12 -10.39 -1.33 -20.82
CA PRO A 12 -10.73 -0.47 -19.68
C PRO A 12 -9.44 0.16 -19.18
N ALA A 13 -9.34 1.48 -19.34
CA ALA A 13 -8.23 2.26 -18.83
C ALA A 13 -8.01 1.88 -17.36
N SER A 14 -6.82 1.38 -17.03
CA SER A 14 -6.40 1.16 -15.65
C SER A 14 -6.71 2.41 -14.83
N PRO A 15 -7.28 2.30 -13.61
CA PRO A 15 -7.70 3.44 -12.81
C PRO A 15 -6.54 4.29 -12.24
N ASP A 16 -5.32 4.19 -12.78
CA ASP A 16 -4.12 4.83 -12.24
C ASP A 16 -3.81 6.19 -12.90
N GLN A 17 -4.78 6.84 -13.54
CA GLN A 17 -4.55 8.08 -14.30
C GLN A 17 -4.65 9.38 -13.46
N ASP A 18 -4.89 9.30 -12.14
CA ASP A 18 -4.91 10.48 -11.24
C ASP A 18 -3.74 10.52 -10.21
N ALA A 19 -2.61 9.86 -10.50
CA ALA A 19 -1.46 9.82 -9.60
C ALA A 19 -0.80 11.20 -9.33
N SER A 20 -1.07 12.20 -10.18
CA SER A 20 -0.46 13.54 -10.10
C SER A 20 -1.04 14.45 -9.01
N CYS A 21 -2.24 14.14 -8.47
CA CYS A 21 -2.89 14.91 -7.41
C CYS A 21 -3.07 14.13 -6.10
N ALA A 22 -2.47 12.93 -5.99
CA ALA A 22 -2.57 12.12 -4.78
C ALA A 22 -1.97 12.85 -3.57
N PRO A 23 -2.62 12.80 -2.38
CA PRO A 23 -2.08 13.42 -1.17
C PRO A 23 -0.73 12.78 -0.83
N ARG A 24 0.21 13.60 -0.35
CA ARG A 24 1.58 13.16 -0.01
C ARG A 24 1.97 13.60 1.39
N THR A 25 2.88 12.85 2.01
CA THR A 25 3.51 13.27 3.27
C THR A 25 4.51 14.40 3.04
N LEU A 26 5.02 15.02 4.12
CA LEU A 26 6.09 16.02 4.02
C LEU A 26 7.40 15.47 3.41
N SER A 27 7.57 14.14 3.42
CA SER A 27 8.71 13.45 2.79
C SER A 27 8.40 12.98 1.37
N ASP A 28 7.34 13.51 0.75
CA ASP A 28 6.91 13.20 -0.62
C ASP A 28 6.48 11.74 -0.87
N ILE A 29 6.02 11.05 0.17
CA ILE A 29 5.49 9.67 0.05
C ILE A 29 3.99 9.75 -0.29
N PRO A 30 3.52 9.09 -1.37
CA PRO A 30 2.10 9.07 -1.72
C PRO A 30 1.27 8.31 -0.68
N VAL A 31 0.13 8.89 -0.31
CA VAL A 31 -0.80 8.34 0.69
C VAL A 31 -2.12 7.97 0.00
N ARG A 32 -2.65 6.78 0.29
CA ARG A 32 -3.97 6.36 -0.20
C ARG A 32 -5.07 6.85 0.74
N LEU A 33 -6.28 7.04 0.20
CA LEU A 33 -7.44 7.45 0.99
C LEU A 33 -7.85 6.39 2.02
N GLU A 34 -7.63 5.11 1.71
CA GLU A 34 -7.93 3.98 2.58
C GLU A 34 -6.83 2.91 2.44
N TYR A 35 -6.54 2.22 3.55
CA TYR A 35 -5.65 1.06 3.62
C TYR A 35 -6.45 -0.13 4.15
N GLY A 36 -6.64 -1.16 3.34
CA GLY A 36 -7.34 -2.41 3.67
C GLY A 36 -6.39 -3.61 3.84
N PRO A 37 -6.94 -4.79 4.19
CA PRO A 37 -6.13 -5.99 4.45
C PRO A 37 -5.24 -6.45 3.28
N GLY A 38 -5.67 -6.21 2.03
CA GLY A 38 -4.92 -6.59 0.83
C GLY A 38 -3.60 -5.84 0.64
N ASP A 39 -3.44 -4.69 1.31
CA ASP A 39 -2.26 -3.84 1.16
C ASP A 39 -1.03 -4.37 1.91
N LEU A 40 -1.25 -5.34 2.79
CA LEU A 40 -0.19 -6.06 3.48
C LEU A 40 0.56 -7.02 2.53
N GLY A 41 -0.02 -7.41 1.39
CA GLY A 41 0.63 -8.31 0.44
C GLY A 41 1.09 -9.63 1.10
N ARG A 42 2.41 -9.89 1.12
CA ARG A 42 3.04 -11.06 1.76
C ARG A 42 3.67 -10.71 3.13
N PHE A 43 3.08 -9.77 3.85
CA PHE A 43 3.57 -9.35 5.15
C PHE A 43 3.23 -10.41 6.21
N GLU A 44 4.25 -11.03 6.81
CA GLU A 44 4.13 -11.97 7.92
C GLU A 44 4.28 -11.23 9.27
N PRO A 45 3.20 -10.98 10.02
CA PRO A 45 3.27 -10.15 11.22
C PRO A 45 4.18 -10.71 12.30
N ALA A 46 4.26 -12.04 12.42
CA ALA A 46 5.10 -12.72 13.40
C ALA A 46 6.60 -12.43 13.20
N GLU A 47 7.04 -12.30 11.94
CA GLU A 47 8.44 -12.03 11.60
C GLU A 47 8.74 -10.52 11.58
N ALA A 48 7.85 -9.73 10.96
CA ALA A 48 8.09 -8.31 10.74
C ALA A 48 7.79 -7.43 11.98
N LEU A 49 6.77 -7.80 12.77
CA LEU A 49 6.41 -7.06 13.99
C LEU A 49 6.97 -7.71 15.26
N GLY A 50 6.93 -9.05 15.33
CA GLY A 50 7.36 -9.83 16.49
C GLY A 50 6.62 -9.49 17.79
N GLU A 51 7.24 -9.87 18.91
CA GLU A 51 6.77 -9.56 20.26
C GLU A 51 7.49 -8.33 20.84
N PRO A 52 6.82 -7.48 21.65
CA PRO A 52 7.48 -6.35 22.30
C PRO A 52 8.61 -6.85 23.23
N GLY A 53 9.73 -6.14 23.23
CA GLY A 53 10.93 -6.55 23.97
C GLY A 53 11.75 -7.67 23.34
N HIS A 54 11.35 -8.16 22.17
CA HIS A 54 12.10 -9.14 21.38
C HIS A 54 12.44 -8.58 20.01
N TYR A 55 13.50 -9.10 19.40
CA TYR A 55 13.86 -8.79 18.01
C TYR A 55 12.67 -9.08 17.08
N PRO A 56 12.36 -8.23 16.07
CA PRO A 56 13.10 -7.06 15.58
C PRO A 56 12.85 -5.74 16.34
N PHE A 57 12.19 -5.79 17.49
CA PHE A 57 11.88 -4.63 18.34
C PHE A 57 10.99 -3.57 17.68
N THR A 58 10.29 -3.91 16.58
CA THR A 58 9.33 -3.02 15.90
C THR A 58 8.23 -2.53 16.84
N ARG A 59 7.83 -3.34 17.83
CA ARG A 59 6.84 -2.98 18.87
C ARG A 59 7.44 -2.34 20.13
N GLY A 60 8.74 -2.05 20.12
CA GLY A 60 9.46 -1.42 21.22
C GLY A 60 10.40 -2.36 21.98
N LEU A 61 11.40 -1.77 22.63
CA LEU A 61 12.47 -2.48 23.33
C LEU A 61 12.04 -3.07 24.69
N LYS A 62 11.02 -2.51 25.33
CA LYS A 62 10.53 -3.01 26.63
C LYS A 62 9.29 -3.86 26.40
N ALA A 63 9.25 -5.05 27.00
CA ALA A 63 8.10 -5.95 26.90
C ALA A 63 6.79 -5.33 27.44
N SER A 64 6.86 -4.52 28.51
CA SER A 64 5.68 -3.82 29.07
C SER A 64 5.35 -2.50 28.37
N GLY A 65 6.17 -2.06 27.41
CA GLY A 65 6.04 -0.75 26.77
C GLY A 65 6.10 0.39 27.78
N TYR A 66 5.03 1.19 27.83
CA TYR A 66 4.86 2.32 28.77
C TYR A 66 4.01 1.97 30.00
N ARG A 67 3.64 0.71 30.18
CA ARG A 67 2.90 0.27 31.37
C ARG A 67 3.91 -0.10 32.45
N ASN A 68 3.89 0.67 33.53
CA ASN A 68 4.58 0.37 34.78
C ASN A 68 3.67 -0.42 35.70
#